data_AF-A0AAU9MR23-F1
#
_entry.id   AF-A0AAU9MR23-F1
#
_cell.length_a   1.000
_cell.length_b   1.000
_cell.length_c   1.000
_cell.angle_alpha   90.00
_cell.angle_beta   90.00
_cell.angle_gamma   90.00
#
_symmetry.space_group_name_H-M   'P 1'
#
loop_
_entity.id
_entity.type
_entity.pdbx_description
1 polymer ?
#
loop_
_entity_poly.entity_id
_entity_poly.type
_entity_poly.pdbx_seq_one_letter_code
_entity_poly.pdbx_strand_id
1 'polypeptide(L)'
;MDSSEEEDDFPSIESVTPQSKIDTIFQSKTEKGIRKLCFELLDLKDAVENLCGNTQSKYLAFLRLSDEVVEMEHELNDLRKNISAQGILVQDLLSGVHHELSEWSKANNTEKLQKDTEFDFPNESQDEKRSSLENIDLLLAEHKVEEAIEAIETEERKHPDFKTSSDSLSNEFSKRKSLIENQLVDIIFKSSSFGFTKARKRSSCT
;
A
#
# COMPACT_ATOMS: atom_id res chain seq x y z
N MET A 1 30.15 56.69 88.53
CA MET A 1 31.10 55.69 88.00
C MET A 1 30.24 54.53 87.55
N ASP A 2 29.40 54.69 86.53
CA ASP A 2 29.66 54.92 85.09
C ASP A 2 30.16 53.63 84.44
N SER A 3 29.20 52.86 83.89
CA SER A 3 29.43 51.64 83.11
C SER A 3 29.34 52.01 81.64
N SER A 4 30.47 52.01 80.94
CA SER A 4 30.55 52.23 79.50
C SER A 4 30.12 50.96 78.76
N GLU A 5 29.01 51.06 78.03
CA GLU A 5 28.62 50.10 77.00
C GLU A 5 29.62 50.25 75.83
N GLU A 6 30.40 49.20 75.56
CA GLU A 6 31.24 49.17 74.36
C GLU A 6 30.37 48.71 73.18
N GLU A 7 30.17 49.63 72.24
CA GLU A 7 29.58 49.41 70.92
C GLU A 7 30.55 48.55 70.08
N ASP A 8 30.17 47.29 69.83
CA ASP A 8 30.81 46.44 68.83
C ASP A 8 30.48 46.98 67.42
N ASP A 9 31.30 47.93 66.94
CA ASP A 9 31.30 48.40 65.54
C ASP A 9 31.90 47.32 64.64
N PHE A 10 31.10 46.27 64.36
CA PHE A 10 31.43 45.31 63.33
C PHE A 10 31.34 46.01 61.96
N PRO A 11 32.41 46.02 61.15
CA PRO A 11 32.33 46.56 59.81
C PRO A 11 31.28 45.78 59.02
N SER A 12 30.30 46.50 58.48
CA SER A 12 29.24 45.94 57.67
C SER A 12 29.88 45.16 56.52
N ILE A 13 29.70 43.85 56.51
CA ILE A 13 30.27 42.97 55.48
C ILE A 13 29.79 43.49 54.13
N GLU A 14 30.72 44.00 53.33
CA GLU A 14 30.50 44.44 51.96
C GLU A 14 29.81 43.30 51.21
N SER A 15 28.54 43.50 50.83
CA SER A 15 27.75 42.45 50.21
C SER A 15 28.41 42.04 48.89
N VAL A 16 29.02 40.86 48.87
CA VAL A 16 29.65 40.27 47.69
C VAL A 16 28.59 40.19 46.59
N THR A 17 28.69 41.10 45.62
CA THR A 17 27.74 41.14 44.51
C THR A 17 28.08 39.96 43.60
N PRO A 18 27.13 39.06 43.28
CA PRO A 18 27.39 37.94 42.40
C PRO A 18 27.92 38.43 41.05
N GLN A 19 28.98 37.83 40.50
CA GLN A 19 29.58 38.25 39.21
C GLN A 19 28.55 38.28 38.07
N SER A 20 27.52 37.44 38.11
CA SER A 20 26.41 37.43 37.15
C SER A 20 25.59 38.74 37.12
N LYS A 21 25.57 39.51 38.22
CA LYS A 21 24.94 40.84 38.29
C LYS A 21 25.87 41.97 37.84
N ILE A 22 27.19 41.80 37.95
CA ILE A 22 28.16 42.84 37.56
C ILE A 22 28.24 42.95 36.02
N ASP A 23 28.21 41.81 35.33
CA ASP A 23 28.23 41.76 33.86
C ASP A 23 27.02 42.44 33.23
N THR A 24 25.86 42.40 33.87
CA THR A 24 24.62 42.98 33.32
C THR A 24 24.52 44.50 33.48
N ILE A 25 25.19 45.06 34.49
CA ILE A 25 25.13 46.49 34.85
C ILE A 25 26.15 47.33 34.06
N PHE A 26 27.33 46.78 33.73
CA PHE A 26 28.41 47.50 33.03
C PHE A 26 28.56 47.17 31.53
N GLN A 27 27.68 46.33 31.00
CA GLN A 27 27.72 45.90 29.60
C GLN A 27 27.30 46.98 28.60
N SER A 28 28.17 47.27 27.63
CA SER A 28 27.82 48.16 26.52
C SER A 28 26.70 47.57 25.65
N LYS A 29 25.90 48.45 25.01
CA LYS A 29 24.87 48.01 24.04
C LYS A 29 25.47 47.15 22.92
N THR A 30 26.69 47.49 22.49
CA THR A 30 27.45 46.73 21.48
C THR A 30 27.75 45.32 21.96
N GLU A 31 28.20 45.16 23.20
CA GLU A 31 28.54 43.85 23.78
C GLU A 31 27.31 42.94 23.91
N LYS A 32 26.16 43.50 24.33
CA LYS A 32 24.87 42.79 24.35
C LYS A 32 24.46 42.34 22.93
N GLY A 33 24.66 43.21 21.94
CA GLY A 33 24.42 42.88 20.53
C GLY A 33 25.32 41.76 20.02
N ILE A 34 26.61 41.79 20.35
CA ILE A 34 27.58 40.74 19.98
C ILE A 34 27.16 39.40 20.59
N ARG A 35 26.85 39.36 21.89
CA ARG A 35 26.38 38.11 22.53
C ARG A 35 25.12 37.55 21.89
N LYS A 36 24.13 38.42 21.60
CA LYS A 36 22.91 38.00 20.92
C LYS A 36 23.21 37.36 19.57
N LEU A 37 24.09 37.99 18.77
CA LEU A 37 24.52 37.43 17.49
C LEU A 37 25.23 36.09 17.66
N CYS A 38 26.09 35.94 18.67
CA CYS A 38 26.75 34.67 18.96
C CYS A 38 25.75 33.54 19.31
N PHE A 39 24.68 33.84 20.07
CA PHE A 39 23.63 32.87 20.34
C PHE A 39 22.85 32.50 19.07
N GLU A 40 22.46 33.49 18.25
CA GLU A 40 21.77 33.23 16.97
C GLU A 40 22.64 32.40 16.01
N LEU A 41 23.96 32.62 15.99
CA LEU A 41 24.90 31.82 15.19
C LEU A 41 25.03 30.38 15.69
N LEU A 42 24.97 30.16 17.01
CA LEU A 42 24.96 28.81 17.58
C LEU A 42 23.67 28.06 17.21
N ASP A 43 22.52 28.72 17.35
CA ASP A 43 21.23 28.12 16.96
C ASP A 43 21.21 27.79 15.45
N LEU A 44 21.75 28.68 14.62
CA LEU A 44 21.86 28.45 13.17
C LEU A 44 22.79 27.26 12.86
N LYS A 45 23.94 27.16 13.54
CA LYS A 45 24.86 26.03 13.39
C LYS A 45 24.15 24.71 13.69
N ASP A 46 23.43 24.64 14.80
CA ASP A 46 22.73 23.42 15.21
C ASP A 46 21.60 23.05 14.23
N ALA A 47 20.88 24.05 13.72
CA ALA A 47 19.86 23.84 12.68
C ALA A 47 20.46 23.28 11.38
N VAL A 48 21.63 23.78 10.96
CA VAL A 48 22.35 23.29 9.77
C VAL A 48 22.86 21.86 9.99
N GLU A 49 23.47 21.56 11.13
CA GLU A 49 23.95 20.22 11.46
C GLU A 49 22.81 19.20 11.45
N ASN A 50 21.66 19.56 12.03
CA ASN A 50 20.45 18.73 11.99
C ASN A 50 19.93 18.53 10.56
N LEU A 51 19.88 19.59 9.74
CA LEU A 51 19.46 19.50 8.34
C LEU A 51 20.40 18.59 7.53
N CYS A 52 21.71 18.74 7.71
CA CYS A 52 22.72 17.89 7.07
C CYS A 52 22.53 16.42 7.47
N GLY A 53 22.39 16.13 8.77
CA GLY A 53 22.16 14.77 9.26
C GLY A 53 20.86 14.16 8.74
N ASN A 54 19.77 14.94 8.73
CA ASN A 54 18.49 14.53 8.17
C ASN A 54 18.59 14.20 6.67
N THR A 55 19.26 15.06 5.92
CA THR A 55 19.44 14.90 4.47
C THR A 55 20.30 13.68 4.15
N GLN A 56 21.41 13.49 4.87
CA GLN A 56 22.28 12.32 4.72
C GLN A 56 21.51 11.02 5.03
N SER A 57 20.73 10.99 6.10
CA SER A 57 19.91 9.84 6.46
C SER A 57 18.87 9.52 5.38
N LYS A 58 18.17 10.53 4.87
CA LYS A 58 17.21 10.36 3.76
C LYS A 58 17.88 9.87 2.48
N TYR A 59 19.04 10.40 2.13
CA TYR A 59 19.80 9.96 0.97
C TYR A 59 20.23 8.50 1.09
N LEU A 60 20.73 8.09 2.25
CA LEU A 60 21.08 6.68 2.53
C LEU A 60 19.85 5.76 2.48
N ALA A 61 18.71 6.20 3.01
CA ALA A 61 17.46 5.46 2.91
C ALA A 61 17.01 5.32 1.44
N PHE A 62 17.12 6.38 0.66
CA PHE A 62 16.82 6.35 -0.78
C PHE A 62 17.72 5.38 -1.53
N LEU A 63 19.03 5.37 -1.27
CA LEU A 63 19.95 4.42 -1.90
C LEU A 63 19.60 2.96 -1.59
N ARG A 64 19.27 2.67 -0.33
CA ARG A 64 18.82 1.31 0.06
C ARG A 64 17.54 0.91 -0.66
N LEU A 65 16.57 1.81 -0.73
CA LEU A 65 15.33 1.58 -1.46
C LEU A 65 15.58 1.39 -2.96
N SER A 66 16.50 2.13 -3.56
CA SER A 66 16.82 1.95 -4.97
C SER A 66 17.48 0.60 -5.25
N ASP A 67 18.34 0.11 -4.36
CA ASP A 67 18.95 -1.22 -4.49
C ASP A 67 17.87 -2.32 -4.37
N GLU A 68 16.96 -2.19 -3.41
CA GLU A 68 15.83 -3.12 -3.23
C GLU A 68 14.91 -3.14 -4.46
N VAL A 69 14.65 -1.99 -5.09
CA VAL A 69 13.87 -1.92 -6.34
C VAL A 69 14.56 -2.66 -7.50
N VAL A 70 15.89 -2.55 -7.61
CA VAL A 70 16.66 -3.28 -8.64
C VAL A 70 16.63 -4.78 -8.38
N GLU A 71 16.74 -5.21 -7.13
CA GLU A 71 16.60 -6.63 -6.75
C GLU A 71 15.22 -7.16 -7.11
N MET A 72 14.16 -6.41 -6.79
CA MET A 72 12.78 -6.76 -7.19
C MET A 72 12.60 -6.86 -8.72
N GLU A 73 13.23 -5.97 -9.49
CA GLU A 73 13.21 -6.03 -10.96
C GLU A 73 13.82 -7.35 -11.46
N HIS A 74 14.93 -7.79 -10.87
CA HIS A 74 15.55 -9.07 -11.20
C HIS A 74 14.64 -10.26 -10.88
N GLU A 75 14.02 -10.28 -9.69
CA GLU A 75 13.07 -11.33 -9.31
C GLU A 75 11.86 -11.40 -10.26
N LEU A 76 11.29 -10.24 -10.63
CA LEU A 76 10.19 -10.17 -11.60
C LEU A 76 10.58 -10.68 -12.98
N ASN A 77 11.80 -10.36 -13.43
CA ASN A 77 12.31 -10.86 -14.70
C ASN A 77 12.49 -12.38 -14.67
N ASP A 78 12.97 -12.94 -13.56
CA ASP A 78 13.10 -14.39 -13.41
C ASP A 78 11.74 -15.09 -13.34
N LEU A 79 10.77 -14.50 -12.64
CA LEU A 79 9.39 -14.98 -12.66
C LEU A 79 8.80 -14.98 -14.07
N ARG A 80 9.01 -13.91 -14.85
CA ARG A 80 8.57 -13.83 -16.25
C ARG A 80 9.19 -14.95 -17.09
N LYS A 81 10.48 -15.25 -16.92
CA LYS A 81 11.14 -16.36 -17.64
C LYS A 81 10.49 -17.70 -17.26
N ASN A 82 10.22 -17.92 -15.98
CA ASN A 82 9.58 -19.16 -15.50
C ASN A 82 8.17 -19.33 -16.09
N ILE A 83 7.35 -18.27 -16.10
CA ILE A 83 6.02 -18.29 -16.71
C ILE A 83 6.12 -18.58 -18.21
N SER A 84 7.08 -17.95 -18.90
CA SER A 84 7.28 -18.17 -20.33
C SER A 84 7.68 -19.63 -20.63
N ALA A 85 8.59 -20.20 -19.82
CA ALA A 85 8.99 -21.61 -19.94
C ALA A 85 7.81 -22.56 -19.69
N GLN A 86 6.98 -22.29 -18.67
CA GLN A 86 5.77 -23.06 -18.41
C GLN A 86 4.76 -22.96 -19.56
N GLY A 87 4.60 -21.78 -20.17
CA GLY A 87 3.74 -21.59 -21.33
C GLY A 87 4.15 -22.47 -22.52
N ILE A 88 5.45 -22.57 -22.79
CA ILE A 88 5.98 -23.47 -23.84
C ILE A 88 5.63 -24.93 -23.52
N LEU A 89 5.86 -25.38 -22.29
CA LEU A 89 5.56 -26.76 -21.89
C LEU A 89 4.06 -27.10 -22.03
N VAL A 90 3.17 -26.17 -21.66
CA VAL A 90 1.73 -26.34 -21.82
C VAL A 90 1.36 -26.41 -23.31
N GLN A 91 1.95 -25.55 -24.14
CA GLN A 91 1.71 -25.57 -25.58
C GLN A 91 2.20 -26.88 -26.23
N ASP A 92 3.37 -27.37 -25.83
CA ASP A 92 3.93 -28.63 -26.31
C ASP A 92 3.04 -29.81 -25.90
N LEU A 93 2.57 -29.83 -24.65
CA LEU A 93 1.64 -30.84 -24.15
C LEU A 93 0.32 -30.81 -24.94
N LEU A 94 -0.28 -29.63 -25.11
CA LEU A 94 -1.53 -29.46 -25.85
C LEU A 94 -1.38 -29.94 -27.30
N SER A 95 -0.26 -29.59 -27.94
CA SER A 95 0.05 -30.02 -29.32
C SER A 95 0.22 -31.53 -29.41
N GLY A 96 0.89 -32.14 -28.43
CA GLY A 96 1.07 -33.59 -28.33
C GLY A 96 -0.26 -34.33 -28.16
N VAL A 97 -1.11 -33.89 -27.23
CA VAL A 97 -2.44 -34.48 -27.00
C VAL A 97 -3.34 -34.30 -28.22
N HIS A 98 -3.32 -33.13 -28.87
CA HIS A 98 -4.08 -32.89 -30.10
C HIS A 98 -3.65 -33.83 -31.23
N HIS A 99 -2.34 -34.06 -31.38
CA HIS A 99 -1.80 -35.00 -32.37
C HIS A 99 -2.27 -36.43 -32.08
N GLU A 100 -2.09 -36.92 -30.85
CA GLU A 100 -2.49 -38.27 -30.44
C GLU A 100 -4.01 -38.49 -30.63
N LEU A 101 -4.83 -37.52 -30.23
CA LEU A 101 -6.28 -37.57 -30.46
C LEU A 101 -6.63 -37.62 -31.95
N SER A 102 -5.91 -36.87 -32.80
CA SER A 102 -6.11 -36.91 -34.26
C SER A 102 -5.79 -38.29 -34.82
N GLU A 103 -4.68 -38.90 -34.38
CA GLU A 103 -4.30 -40.27 -34.78
C GLU A 103 -5.34 -41.31 -34.34
N TRP A 104 -5.83 -41.23 -33.10
CA TRP A 104 -6.89 -42.13 -32.61
C TRP A 104 -8.19 -41.97 -33.39
N SER A 105 -8.57 -40.74 -33.73
CA SER A 105 -9.78 -40.49 -34.55
C SER A 105 -9.66 -41.15 -35.93
N LYS A 106 -8.48 -41.08 -36.55
CA LYS A 106 -8.23 -41.70 -37.86
C LYS A 106 -8.23 -43.23 -37.77
N ALA A 107 -7.67 -43.80 -36.71
CA ALA A 107 -7.69 -45.25 -36.48
C ALA A 107 -9.12 -45.78 -36.25
N ASN A 108 -9.97 -45.01 -35.57
CA ASN A 108 -11.35 -45.40 -35.27
C ASN A 108 -12.30 -45.26 -36.48
N ASN A 109 -11.94 -44.46 -37.49
CA ASN A 109 -12.70 -44.28 -38.72
C ASN A 109 -12.61 -45.47 -39.71
N THR A 110 -11.97 -46.57 -39.31
CA THR A 110 -11.87 -47.79 -40.13
C THR A 110 -13.06 -48.75 -39.96
N GLU A 111 -13.98 -48.49 -39.02
CA GLU A 111 -15.20 -49.28 -38.87
C GLU A 111 -16.44 -48.37 -38.78
N LYS A 112 -17.33 -48.53 -39.76
CA LYS A 112 -18.63 -47.84 -39.87
C LYS A 112 -19.40 -47.84 -38.54
N LEU A 113 -19.85 -46.66 -38.08
CA LEU A 113 -21.26 -46.49 -37.73
C LEU A 113 -21.68 -45.01 -37.76
N GLN A 114 -22.78 -44.79 -38.48
CA GLN A 114 -23.55 -43.55 -38.48
C GLN A 114 -24.14 -43.25 -37.10
N LYS A 115 -24.45 -41.96 -36.94
CA LYS A 115 -25.54 -41.37 -36.15
C LYS A 115 -25.27 -40.95 -34.71
N ASP A 116 -25.72 -39.73 -34.46
CA ASP A 116 -26.08 -39.13 -33.18
C ASP A 116 -24.92 -38.59 -32.34
N THR A 117 -24.27 -37.56 -32.86
CA THR A 117 -23.86 -36.43 -32.01
C THR A 117 -23.98 -35.17 -32.86
N GLU A 118 -25.13 -34.49 -32.76
CA GLU A 118 -25.19 -33.07 -33.09
C GLU A 118 -24.11 -32.38 -32.26
N PHE A 119 -23.03 -32.02 -32.92
CA PHE A 119 -22.06 -31.07 -32.39
C PHE A 119 -22.78 -29.73 -32.37
N ASP A 120 -23.38 -29.40 -31.22
CA ASP A 120 -24.01 -28.13 -30.95
C ASP A 120 -22.95 -27.04 -31.17
N PHE A 121 -23.08 -26.31 -32.27
CA PHE A 121 -22.19 -25.18 -32.55
C PHE A 121 -22.39 -24.15 -31.43
N PRO A 122 -21.31 -23.53 -30.91
CA PRO A 122 -21.44 -22.44 -29.95
C PRO A 122 -22.33 -21.36 -30.57
N ASN A 123 -23.52 -21.17 -30.00
CA ASN A 123 -24.39 -20.08 -30.40
C ASN A 123 -23.64 -18.78 -30.05
N GLU A 124 -23.56 -17.82 -30.97
CA GLU A 124 -22.82 -16.54 -30.80
C GLU A 124 -23.20 -15.82 -29.47
N SER A 125 -24.45 -16.00 -29.03
CA SER A 125 -24.98 -15.52 -27.74
C SER A 125 -24.41 -16.17 -26.48
N GLN A 126 -23.83 -17.37 -26.56
CA GLN A 126 -23.18 -18.06 -25.42
C GLN A 126 -21.72 -17.61 -25.27
N ASP A 127 -21.04 -17.32 -26.38
CA ASP A 127 -19.66 -16.83 -26.36
C ASP A 127 -19.58 -15.39 -25.83
N GLU A 128 -20.57 -14.54 -26.15
CA GLU A 128 -20.69 -13.21 -25.55
C GLU A 128 -20.89 -13.27 -24.03
N LYS A 129 -21.74 -14.19 -23.53
CA LYS A 129 -21.99 -14.39 -22.10
C LYS A 129 -20.80 -14.96 -21.34
N ARG A 130 -19.99 -15.80 -21.99
CA ARG A 130 -18.73 -16.32 -21.41
C ARG A 130 -17.68 -15.22 -21.33
N SER A 131 -17.58 -14.39 -22.36
CA SER A 131 -16.67 -13.25 -22.41
C SER A 131 -17.01 -12.20 -21.33
N SER A 132 -18.30 -11.96 -21.08
CA SER A 132 -18.74 -11.05 -20.00
C SER A 132 -18.42 -11.62 -18.61
N LEU A 133 -18.54 -12.94 -18.43
CA LEU A 133 -18.14 -13.65 -17.22
C LEU A 133 -16.65 -13.49 -16.90
N GLU A 134 -15.78 -13.69 -17.90
CA GLU A 134 -14.33 -13.57 -17.78
C GLU A 134 -13.91 -12.12 -17.46
N ASN A 135 -14.59 -11.13 -18.05
CA ASN A 135 -14.39 -9.72 -17.71
C ASN A 135 -14.76 -9.43 -16.24
N ILE A 136 -15.86 -10.01 -15.73
CA ILE A 136 -16.23 -9.87 -14.32
C ILE A 136 -15.17 -10.51 -13.42
N ASP A 137 -14.65 -11.69 -13.76
CA ASP A 137 -13.59 -12.35 -12.99
C ASP A 137 -12.30 -11.51 -12.95
N LEU A 138 -11.93 -10.88 -14.05
CA LEU A 138 -10.80 -9.97 -14.13
C LEU A 138 -10.98 -8.76 -13.20
N LEU A 139 -12.16 -8.12 -13.22
CA LEU A 139 -12.46 -6.97 -12.37
C LEU A 139 -12.45 -7.35 -10.87
N LEU A 140 -12.92 -8.54 -10.53
CA LEU A 140 -12.88 -9.06 -9.15
C LEU A 140 -11.46 -9.37 -8.68
N ALA A 141 -10.59 -9.87 -9.57
CA ALA A 141 -9.18 -10.08 -9.30
C ALA A 141 -8.42 -8.75 -9.12
N GLU A 142 -8.80 -7.71 -9.86
CA GLU A 142 -8.24 -6.36 -9.77
C GLU A 142 -8.81 -5.51 -8.61
N HIS A 143 -9.67 -6.08 -7.76
CA HIS A 143 -10.37 -5.38 -6.67
C HIS A 143 -11.22 -4.17 -7.12
N LYS A 144 -11.65 -4.14 -8.38
CA LYS A 144 -12.50 -3.10 -8.96
C LYS A 144 -13.98 -3.43 -8.74
N VAL A 145 -14.38 -3.45 -7.48
CA VAL A 145 -15.71 -3.92 -7.06
C VAL A 145 -16.84 -3.12 -7.68
N GLU A 146 -16.70 -1.79 -7.79
CA GLU A 146 -17.71 -0.91 -8.38
C GLU A 146 -17.92 -1.20 -9.88
N GLU A 147 -16.83 -1.37 -10.64
CA GLU A 147 -16.86 -1.70 -12.06
C GLU A 147 -17.41 -3.11 -12.30
N ALA A 148 -17.12 -4.06 -11.39
CA ALA A 148 -17.68 -5.41 -11.44
C ALA A 148 -19.20 -5.41 -11.19
N ILE A 149 -19.70 -4.56 -10.30
CA ILE A 149 -21.14 -4.38 -10.06
C ILE A 149 -21.81 -3.81 -11.32
N GLU A 150 -21.26 -2.75 -11.91
CA GLU A 150 -21.78 -2.16 -13.14
C GLU A 150 -21.81 -3.19 -14.29
N ALA A 151 -20.74 -3.98 -14.44
CA ALA A 151 -20.67 -5.04 -15.45
C ALA A 151 -21.79 -6.10 -15.26
N ILE A 152 -22.05 -6.55 -14.03
CA ILE A 152 -23.16 -7.48 -13.74
C ILE A 152 -24.52 -6.84 -14.03
N GLU A 153 -24.75 -5.59 -13.64
CA GLU A 153 -26.01 -4.90 -13.87
C GLU A 153 -26.30 -4.67 -15.36
N THR A 154 -25.26 -4.36 -16.15
CA THR A 154 -25.42 -4.20 -17.61
C THR A 154 -25.80 -5.51 -18.27
N GLU A 155 -25.26 -6.64 -17.79
CA GLU A 155 -25.55 -7.96 -18.33
C GLU A 155 -26.93 -8.49 -17.91
N GLU A 156 -27.33 -8.23 -16.66
CA GLU A 156 -28.68 -8.52 -16.14
C GLU A 156 -29.77 -7.71 -16.89
N ARG A 157 -29.43 -6.49 -17.34
CA ARG A 157 -30.33 -5.65 -18.16
C ARG A 157 -30.44 -6.16 -19.60
N LYS A 158 -29.35 -6.68 -20.18
CA LYS A 158 -29.34 -7.26 -21.54
C LYS A 158 -30.06 -8.60 -21.60
N HIS A 159 -30.05 -9.36 -20.50
CA HIS A 159 -30.60 -10.70 -20.43
C HIS A 159 -31.51 -10.86 -19.19
N PRO A 160 -32.78 -10.44 -19.28
CA PRO A 160 -33.72 -10.53 -18.16
C PRO A 160 -34.02 -11.98 -17.73
N ASP A 161 -33.71 -12.97 -18.58
CA ASP A 161 -33.94 -14.40 -18.34
C ASP A 161 -33.09 -14.98 -17.19
N PHE A 162 -32.06 -14.27 -16.74
CA PHE A 162 -31.22 -14.69 -15.61
C PHE A 162 -31.99 -14.80 -14.27
N LYS A 163 -33.14 -14.13 -14.13
CA LYS A 163 -33.96 -14.20 -12.90
C LYS A 163 -34.85 -15.43 -12.80
N THR A 164 -35.13 -16.10 -13.91
CA THR A 164 -36.17 -17.15 -14.00
C THR A 164 -35.66 -18.45 -14.60
N SER A 165 -34.48 -18.46 -15.25
CA SER A 165 -33.91 -19.65 -15.88
C SER A 165 -32.88 -20.35 -14.98
N SER A 166 -33.02 -21.67 -14.82
CA SER A 166 -32.08 -22.56 -14.12
C SER A 166 -30.94 -23.02 -15.04
N ASP A 167 -30.40 -22.11 -15.86
CA ASP A 167 -29.30 -22.39 -16.76
C ASP A 167 -27.94 -22.32 -16.05
N SER A 168 -26.96 -23.12 -16.50
CA SER A 168 -25.62 -23.20 -15.92
C SER A 168 -24.94 -21.83 -15.77
N LEU A 169 -25.12 -20.94 -16.74
CA LEU A 169 -24.54 -19.58 -16.73
C LEU A 169 -25.19 -18.67 -15.67
N SER A 170 -26.51 -18.80 -15.45
CA SER A 170 -27.24 -18.03 -14.43
C SER A 170 -26.71 -18.33 -13.02
N ASN A 171 -26.44 -19.61 -12.76
CA ASN A 171 -25.80 -20.04 -11.52
C ASN A 171 -24.39 -19.45 -11.36
N GLU A 172 -23.66 -19.26 -12.45
CA GLU A 172 -22.33 -18.67 -12.43
C GLU A 172 -22.31 -17.15 -12.21
N PHE A 173 -23.27 -16.42 -12.77
CA PHE A 173 -23.49 -15.01 -12.42
C PHE A 173 -23.87 -14.85 -10.94
N SER A 174 -24.71 -15.75 -10.43
CA SER A 174 -25.11 -15.76 -9.02
C SER A 174 -23.92 -16.02 -8.08
N LYS A 175 -22.98 -16.90 -8.47
CA LYS A 175 -21.73 -17.11 -7.72
C LYS A 175 -20.83 -15.88 -7.71
N ARG A 176 -20.71 -15.16 -8.83
CA ARG A 176 -19.90 -13.92 -8.89
C ARG A 176 -20.52 -12.80 -8.06
N LYS A 177 -21.84 -12.72 -8.03
CA LYS A 177 -22.58 -11.79 -7.16
C LYS A 177 -22.29 -12.03 -5.67
N SER A 178 -22.25 -13.29 -5.22
CA SER A 178 -21.87 -13.58 -3.83
C SER A 178 -20.39 -13.30 -3.55
N LEU A 179 -19.50 -13.41 -4.54
CA LEU A 179 -18.10 -13.04 -4.39
C LEU A 179 -17.93 -11.52 -4.19
N ILE A 180 -18.68 -10.71 -4.93
CA ILE A 180 -18.76 -9.25 -4.74
C ILE A 180 -19.25 -8.90 -3.34
N GLU A 181 -20.31 -9.56 -2.88
CA GLU A 181 -20.85 -9.35 -1.53
C GLU A 181 -19.78 -9.62 -0.46
N ASN A 182 -19.03 -10.71 -0.60
CA ASN A 182 -17.92 -11.04 0.30
C ASN A 182 -16.80 -9.99 0.24
N GLN A 183 -16.40 -9.52 -0.95
CA GLN A 183 -15.37 -8.47 -1.09
C GLN A 183 -15.83 -7.14 -0.46
N LEU A 184 -17.11 -6.77 -0.59
CA LEU A 184 -17.68 -5.58 0.05
C LEU A 184 -17.65 -5.69 1.58
N VAL A 185 -18.03 -6.84 2.13
CA VAL A 185 -17.95 -7.11 3.58
C VAL A 185 -16.51 -6.95 4.08
N ASP A 186 -15.53 -7.47 3.34
CA ASP A 186 -14.11 -7.33 3.68
C ASP A 186 -13.64 -5.88 3.64
N ILE A 187 -14.06 -5.10 2.64
CA ILE A 187 -13.73 -3.68 2.53
C ILE A 187 -14.32 -2.90 3.72
N ILE A 188 -15.57 -3.17 4.09
CA ILE A 188 -16.25 -2.52 5.23
C ILE A 188 -15.58 -2.89 6.56
N PHE A 189 -15.22 -4.17 6.74
CA PHE A 189 -14.55 -4.66 7.94
C PHE A 189 -13.14 -4.08 8.10
N LYS A 190 -12.36 -4.05 7.01
CA LYS A 190 -11.02 -3.42 6.98
C LYS A 190 -11.11 -1.91 7.27
N SER A 191 -12.10 -1.23 6.70
CA SER A 191 -12.32 0.20 6.91
C SER A 191 -12.76 0.52 8.35
N SER A 192 -13.56 -0.34 8.97
CA SER A 192 -13.97 -0.20 10.38
C SER A 192 -12.83 -0.47 11.37
N SER A 193 -11.92 -1.40 11.05
CA SER A 193 -10.71 -1.65 11.84
C SER A 193 -9.73 -0.47 11.80
N PHE A 194 -9.67 0.26 10.67
CA PHE A 194 -8.88 1.49 10.55
C PHE A 194 -9.45 2.66 11.37
N GLY A 195 -10.73 2.62 11.75
CA GLY A 195 -11.38 3.61 12.61
C GLY A 195 -10.92 3.60 14.08
N PHE A 196 -10.38 2.48 14.58
CA PHE A 196 -9.98 2.35 15.98
C PHE A 196 -8.53 2.78 16.27
N THR A 197 -7.66 2.85 15.26
CA THR A 197 -6.24 3.21 15.47
C THR A 197 -5.99 4.71 15.52
N LYS A 198 -6.91 5.54 15.03
CA LYS A 198 -6.76 7.02 15.01
C LYS A 198 -7.21 7.70 16.32
N ALA A 199 -7.94 7.01 17.20
CA ALA A 199 -8.43 7.56 18.47
C ALA A 199 -7.43 7.45 19.64
N ARG A 200 -6.39 6.60 19.56
CA ARG A 200 -5.48 6.35 20.70
C ARG A 200 -4.26 7.28 20.77
N LYS A 201 -4.03 8.13 19.76
CA LYS A 201 -2.84 9.02 19.72
C LYS A 201 -3.09 10.46 20.20
N ARG A 202 -4.29 10.77 20.70
CA ARG A 202 -4.63 12.11 21.23
C ARG A 202 -4.84 12.19 22.75
N SER A 203 -4.63 11.10 23.50
CA SER A 203 -4.81 11.09 24.97
C SER A 203 -3.50 10.94 25.75
N SER A 204 -2.35 11.22 25.13
CA SER A 204 -1.04 11.18 25.80
C SER A 204 -0.25 12.45 25.48
N CYS A 205 -0.89 13.61 25.65
CA CYS A 205 -0.21 14.90 25.76
C CYS A 205 -1.19 15.91 26.38
N THR A 206 -1.37 15.82 27.69
CA THR A 206 -1.79 16.90 28.61
C THR A 206 -1.34 16.51 30.00
#